data_AF-A0AAU9NQI3-F1
#
_entry.id   AF-A0AAU9NQI3-F1
#
_cell.length_a   1.000
_cell.length_b   1.000
_cell.length_c   1.000
_cell.angle_alpha   90.00
_cell.angle_beta   90.00
_cell.angle_gamma   90.00
#
_symmetry.space_group_name_H-M   'P 1'
#
loop_
_entity.id
_entity.type
_entity.pdbx_description
1 polymer ?
#
loop_
_entity_poly.entity_id
_entity_poly.type
_entity_poly.pdbx_seq_one_letter_code
_entity_poly.pdbx_strand_id
1 'polypeptide(L)'
;MSVMEMSHREKEFLSIIQKAESDLRQLLDISEDYAVLLLQGGATTQSADIPLNICTPEDPVDYIVTGSWGDKPFKEATKYCKPKNHNAR
;
A
#
# COMPACT_ATOMS: atom_id res chain seq x y z
N MET A 1 -1.39 25.24 -14.98
CA MET A 1 -1.04 24.90 -13.58
C MET A 1 -0.35 23.56 -13.58
N SER A 2 0.72 23.43 -12.79
CA SER A 2 1.20 22.14 -12.34
C SER A 2 0.11 21.47 -11.48
N VAL A 3 0.10 20.13 -11.44
CA VAL A 3 -0.80 19.36 -10.54
C VAL A 3 -0.66 19.81 -9.08
N MET A 4 0.56 20.22 -8.69
CA MET A 4 0.86 20.72 -7.33
C MET A 4 0.21 22.07 -7.00
N GLU A 5 -0.28 22.79 -8.00
CA GLU A 5 -0.90 24.12 -7.84
C GLU A 5 -2.42 24.05 -7.92
N MET A 6 -2.98 22.87 -8.25
CA MET A 6 -4.42 22.66 -8.41
C MET A 6 -5.06 22.33 -7.06
N SER A 7 -6.31 22.78 -6.88
CA SER A 7 -7.14 22.28 -5.79
C SER A 7 -7.55 20.83 -6.06
N HIS A 8 -7.26 19.92 -5.11
CA HIS A 8 -7.59 18.49 -5.24
C HIS A 8 -9.10 18.19 -5.29
N ARG A 9 -9.95 19.21 -5.03
CA ARG A 9 -11.41 19.08 -5.04
C ARG A 9 -12.05 19.66 -6.30
N GLU A 10 -11.28 20.34 -7.13
CA GLU A 10 -11.79 20.93 -8.36
C GLU A 10 -11.84 19.90 -9.50
N LYS A 11 -12.74 20.14 -10.46
CA LYS A 11 -13.02 19.22 -11.56
C LYS A 11 -11.77 18.83 -12.34
N GLU A 12 -10.84 19.76 -12.51
CA GLU A 12 -9.59 19.55 -13.23
C GLU A 12 -8.75 18.45 -12.56
N PHE A 13 -8.45 18.57 -11.25
CA PHE A 13 -7.71 17.53 -10.53
C PHE A 13 -8.49 16.21 -10.42
N LEU A 14 -9.81 16.29 -10.17
CA LEU A 14 -10.65 15.10 -10.08
C LEU A 14 -10.61 14.28 -11.38
N SER A 15 -10.59 14.95 -12.54
CA SER A 15 -10.45 14.25 -13.83
C SER A 15 -9.09 13.54 -13.98
N ILE A 16 -8.02 14.12 -13.44
CA ILE A 16 -6.66 13.53 -13.47
C ILE A 16 -6.60 12.28 -12.60
N ILE A 17 -7.06 12.37 -11.35
CA ILE A 17 -6.98 11.25 -10.41
C ILE A 17 -7.90 10.08 -10.82
N GLN A 18 -9.11 10.38 -11.33
CA GLN A 18 -10.02 9.37 -11.86
C GLN A 18 -9.45 8.67 -13.10
N LYS A 19 -8.82 9.44 -14.00
CA LYS A 19 -8.15 8.85 -15.16
C LYS A 19 -6.97 7.97 -14.73
N ALA A 20 -6.16 8.40 -13.78
CA ALA A 20 -5.05 7.62 -13.27
C ALA A 20 -5.50 6.29 -12.64
N GLU A 21 -6.59 6.30 -11.86
CA GLU A 21 -7.19 5.08 -11.33
C GLU A 21 -7.71 4.18 -12.46
N SER A 22 -8.48 4.73 -13.40
CA SER A 22 -9.04 3.96 -14.51
C SER A 22 -7.97 3.34 -15.40
N ASP A 23 -6.92 4.10 -15.72
CA ASP A 23 -5.79 3.62 -16.52
C ASP A 23 -5.07 2.46 -15.80
N LEU A 24 -4.87 2.56 -14.47
CA LEU A 24 -4.24 1.50 -13.67
C LEU A 24 -5.11 0.23 -13.61
N ARG A 25 -6.43 0.41 -13.40
CA ARG A 25 -7.39 -0.70 -13.40
C ARG A 25 -7.40 -1.43 -14.74
N GLN A 26 -7.42 -0.69 -15.85
CA GLN A 26 -7.37 -1.27 -17.19
C GLN A 26 -6.03 -1.97 -17.46
N LEU A 27 -4.91 -1.37 -17.06
CA LEU A 27 -3.58 -1.92 -17.33
C LEU A 27 -3.33 -3.26 -16.62
N LEU A 28 -3.84 -3.40 -15.39
CA LEU A 28 -3.60 -4.56 -14.53
C LEU A 28 -4.83 -5.49 -14.40
N ASP A 29 -5.89 -5.22 -15.16
CA ASP A 29 -7.17 -5.97 -15.11
C ASP A 29 -7.76 -6.09 -13.69
N ILE A 30 -7.83 -4.96 -12.97
CA ILE A 30 -8.28 -4.91 -11.58
C ILE A 30 -9.81 -4.87 -11.53
N SER A 31 -10.43 -5.89 -10.93
CA SER A 31 -11.89 -5.97 -10.76
C SER A 31 -12.46 -4.93 -9.78
N GLU A 32 -13.78 -4.75 -9.81
CA GLU A 32 -14.50 -3.82 -8.93
C GLU A 32 -14.47 -4.24 -7.44
N ASP A 33 -14.19 -5.50 -7.15
CA ASP A 33 -14.07 -6.03 -5.78
C ASP A 33 -12.81 -5.52 -5.05
N TYR A 34 -11.88 -4.86 -5.76
CA TYR A 34 -10.65 -4.29 -5.22
C TYR A 34 -10.69 -2.75 -5.22
N ALA A 35 -10.32 -2.16 -4.08
CA ALA A 35 -10.08 -0.72 -3.98
C ALA A 35 -8.69 -0.35 -4.53
N VAL A 36 -8.59 0.79 -5.22
CA VAL A 36 -7.33 1.39 -5.67
C VAL A 36 -7.09 2.67 -4.87
N LEU A 37 -5.94 2.76 -4.21
CA LEU A 37 -5.56 3.91 -3.39
C LEU A 37 -4.27 4.56 -3.91
N LEU A 38 -4.26 5.89 -3.99
CA LEU A 38 -3.09 6.70 -4.37
C LEU A 38 -2.58 7.43 -3.13
N LEU A 39 -1.58 6.85 -2.46
CA LEU A 39 -1.14 7.26 -1.12
C LEU A 39 0.27 7.87 -1.11
N GLN A 40 0.52 8.71 -0.10
CA GLN A 40 1.85 9.27 0.20
C GLN A 40 2.69 8.31 1.06
N GLY A 41 3.95 8.66 1.33
CA GLY A 41 4.84 7.90 2.23
C GLY A 41 5.57 6.71 1.59
N GLY A 42 5.07 6.20 0.47
CA GLY A 42 5.70 5.13 -0.29
C GLY A 42 5.70 3.78 0.45
N ALA A 43 6.42 2.79 -0.11
CA ALA A 43 6.39 1.41 0.37
C ALA A 43 6.84 1.24 1.84
N THR A 44 7.75 2.10 2.31
CA THR A 44 8.20 2.07 3.71
C THR A 44 7.06 2.41 4.67
N THR A 45 6.22 3.39 4.36
CA THR A 45 5.03 3.70 5.17
C THR A 45 4.01 2.57 5.12
N GLN A 46 3.83 1.94 3.95
CA GLN A 46 2.93 0.79 3.81
C GLN A 46 3.35 -0.42 4.65
N SER A 47 4.63 -0.52 5.01
CA SER A 47 5.11 -1.57 5.93
C SER A 47 4.48 -1.49 7.32
N ALA A 48 4.07 -0.28 7.76
CA ALA A 48 3.33 -0.06 8.99
C ALA A 48 1.80 0.00 8.74
N ASP A 49 1.36 0.61 7.64
CA ASP A 49 -0.07 0.76 7.35
C ASP A 49 -0.76 -0.59 7.19
N ILE A 50 -0.12 -1.59 6.56
CA ILE A 50 -0.71 -2.91 6.37
C ILE A 50 -1.10 -3.53 7.73
N PRO A 51 -0.17 -3.81 8.67
CA PRO A 51 -0.56 -4.43 9.94
C PRO A 51 -1.51 -3.55 10.78
N LEU A 52 -1.42 -2.23 10.69
CA LEU A 52 -2.34 -1.33 11.40
C LEU A 52 -3.78 -1.37 10.88
N ASN A 53 -4.01 -1.75 9.62
CA ASN A 53 -5.35 -1.79 9.02
C ASN A 53 -5.98 -3.18 9.05
N ILE A 54 -5.18 -4.25 8.96
CA ILE A 54 -5.72 -5.62 8.78
C ILE A 54 -5.33 -6.61 9.88
N CYS A 55 -4.60 -6.18 10.92
CA CYS A 55 -4.19 -7.03 12.03
C CYS A 55 -4.50 -6.39 13.38
N THR A 56 -4.59 -7.23 14.39
CA THR A 56 -4.51 -6.86 15.81
C THR A 56 -3.13 -7.22 16.38
N PRO A 57 -2.73 -6.63 17.52
CA PRO A 57 -1.43 -6.91 18.15
C PRO A 57 -1.15 -8.39 18.43
N GLU A 58 -2.19 -9.20 18.61
CA GLU A 58 -2.07 -10.62 18.94
C GLU A 58 -2.04 -11.53 17.72
N ASP A 59 -2.37 -11.01 16.53
CA ASP A 59 -2.52 -11.83 15.34
C ASP A 59 -1.17 -12.37 14.85
N PRO A 60 -1.09 -13.69 14.55
CA PRO A 60 0.06 -14.26 13.87
C PRO A 60 0.04 -13.86 12.39
N VAL A 61 1.16 -13.32 11.89
CA VAL A 61 1.27 -12.88 10.49
C VAL A 61 2.49 -13.52 9.83
N ASP A 62 2.29 -14.22 8.72
CA ASP A 62 3.40 -14.87 8.03
C ASP A 62 4.04 -13.93 7.00
N TYR A 63 5.37 -13.84 7.04
CA TYR A 63 6.21 -13.10 6.10
C TYR A 63 7.15 -14.06 5.37
N ILE A 64 7.35 -13.83 4.08
CA ILE A 64 8.38 -14.51 3.28
C ILE A 64 9.52 -13.52 3.04
N VAL A 65 10.66 -13.71 3.69
CA VAL A 65 11.79 -12.78 3.59
C VAL A 65 12.85 -13.33 2.64
N THR A 66 13.04 -12.65 1.50
CA THR A 66 14.01 -13.03 0.44
C THR A 66 15.14 -12.02 0.25
N GLY A 67 15.16 -10.93 1.04
CA GLY A 67 16.16 -9.87 0.94
C GLY A 67 15.79 -8.63 1.75
N SER A 68 16.49 -7.53 1.50
CA SER A 68 16.35 -6.29 2.28
C SER A 68 14.95 -5.66 2.19
N TRP A 69 14.24 -5.85 1.08
CA TRP A 69 12.87 -5.37 0.90
C TRP A 69 11.81 -6.22 1.62
N GLY A 70 12.14 -7.44 2.05
CA GLY A 70 11.29 -8.26 2.93
C GLY A 70 11.66 -8.11 4.42
N ASP A 71 12.95 -7.94 4.72
CA ASP A 71 13.45 -7.78 6.10
C ASP A 71 12.95 -6.50 6.77
N LYS A 72 12.89 -5.38 6.02
CA LYS A 72 12.42 -4.10 6.55
C LYS A 72 10.92 -4.14 6.94
N PRO A 73 9.98 -4.57 6.07
CA PRO A 73 8.58 -4.71 6.47
C PRO A 73 8.37 -5.70 7.62
N PHE A 74 9.09 -6.82 7.63
CA PHE A 74 9.01 -7.80 8.72
C PHE A 74 9.37 -7.16 10.07
N LYS A 75 10.47 -6.41 10.13
CA LYS A 75 10.88 -5.68 11.35
C LYS A 75 9.91 -4.57 11.73
N GLU A 76 9.30 -3.91 10.77
CA GLU A 76 8.30 -2.87 11.06
C GLU A 76 7.03 -3.47 11.68
N ALA A 77 6.59 -4.62 11.17
CA ALA A 77 5.38 -5.30 11.62
C ALA A 77 5.44 -5.77 13.08
N THR A 78 6.63 -6.02 13.65
CA THR A 78 6.77 -6.45 15.06
C THR A 78 6.24 -5.42 16.07
N LYS A 79 6.03 -4.17 15.64
CA LYS A 79 5.44 -3.11 16.47
C LYS A 79 3.92 -3.24 16.59
N TYR A 80 3.28 -3.96 15.67
CA TYR A 80 1.83 -3.89 15.44
C TYR A 80 1.13 -5.26 15.43
N CYS A 81 1.86 -6.37 15.25
CA CYS A 81 1.34 -7.73 15.29
C CYS A 81 2.44 -8.74 15.70
N LYS A 82 2.17 -10.05 15.59
CA LYS A 82 3.15 -11.13 15.84
C LYS A 82 3.65 -11.75 14.52
N PRO A 83 4.57 -11.11 13.80
CA PRO A 83 5.04 -11.63 12.53
C PRO A 83 5.97 -12.85 12.71
N LYS A 84 5.89 -13.80 11.79
CA LYS A 84 6.76 -14.97 11.69
C LYS A 84 7.44 -14.97 10.32
N ASN A 85 8.76 -15.15 10.30
CA ASN A 85 9.51 -15.23 9.06
C ASN A 85 9.64 -16.68 8.60
N HIS A 86 9.23 -16.92 7.36
CA HIS A 86 9.54 -18.14 6.60
C HIS A 86 10.60 -17.80 5.56
N ASN A 87 11.81 -18.32 5.73
CA ASN A 87 12.87 -18.16 4.72
C ASN A 87 12.44 -18.87 3.43
N ALA A 88 12.38 -18.15 2.32
CA ALA A 88 12.35 -18.79 1.02
C ALA A 88 13.71 -19.48 0.84
N ARG A 89 13.73 -20.81 0.88
CA ARG A 89 14.93 -21.60 0.59
C ARG A 89 15.31 -21.48 -0.88
#